data_AF-A0A955EMF7-F1
#
_entry.id   AF-A0A955EMF7-F1
#
_cell.length_a   1.000
_cell.length_b   1.000
_cell.length_c   1.000
_cell.angle_alpha   90.00
_cell.angle_beta   90.00
_cell.angle_gamma   90.00
#
_symmetry.space_group_name_H-M   'P 1'
#
loop_
_entity.id
_entity.type
_entity.pdbx_description
1 polymer ?
#
loop_
_entity_poly.entity_id
_entity_poly.type
_entity_poly.pdbx_seq_one_letter_code
_entity_poly.pdbx_strand_id
1 'polypeptide(L)'
;MTIAQRHRARMMALIVAGAGVGVAGADAPIGGYTVGDVVTEYNRLAHHPDPISINIGVGQDANLCKHYQGLCRYDAADGTPYFFISRSGHHGSAACFIAQCSFDCSDDPGELLVARLGSRPRHGERLRSNLLSPDQSFGSTPPPAEDVVVTSIVFDGTGGFPGWMHLGGMQLVDDVLVIPMEREWQGSSDIGSLLFLDVSAPASPVVVNEVIFPERMGVVAITRDPSFGHYLIAFTGGDSQTINWYETIGTDLKDPMLQLVYVDTWNVGGTADPNVIDRWEKWQTMNFVRQTDGTLFMAMTDNTDPEDDDDGKHWSRLFRVTRNVNNFDFVYEAEQKLKLDDPRMGNAAAAGGFHVTPSGQLILYTGEHDNGGPDDCIRCGEVRSYNVSTTGVDPSSDTWIELYNDDTGWNDNANPDKSLMLDLIDVASENWWDLDDEDGWGDEPDSLRFRAPAGQQVLLFKDQNLNGAVLRLTGDGSVQSISRLDDYGFGDSIHSVFAGMLTTPPGTLLNVYLPILTQFRASLNYQGQMGVTLTSGTYLILSELAGPTGDAWVIRPAPNSTVEITTFP
;
A
#
# COMPACT_ATOMS: atom_id res chain seq x y z
N MET A 1 -60.43 21.91 32.14
CA MET A 1 -60.85 20.53 31.78
C MET A 1 -60.20 20.23 30.44
N THR A 2 -59.39 19.20 30.20
CA THR A 2 -59.02 17.97 30.92
C THR A 2 -57.79 17.38 30.22
N ILE A 3 -56.90 16.77 31.00
CA ILE A 3 -56.21 15.48 30.75
C ILE A 3 -55.60 15.27 29.35
N ALA A 4 -54.27 15.42 29.26
CA ALA A 4 -53.36 14.40 28.70
C ALA A 4 -51.88 14.81 28.84
N GLN A 5 -51.33 14.67 30.05
CA GLN A 5 -49.93 14.30 30.22
C GLN A 5 -49.80 12.81 29.89
N ARG A 6 -48.88 12.46 28.97
CA ARG A 6 -47.98 11.28 29.01
C ARG A 6 -47.39 11.07 27.61
N HIS A 7 -46.15 11.50 27.41
CA HIS A 7 -45.02 10.65 27.02
C HIS A 7 -43.81 11.56 26.75
N ARG A 8 -42.95 11.66 27.77
CA ARG A 8 -41.52 11.90 27.54
C ARG A 8 -40.96 10.62 26.94
N ALA A 9 -40.32 10.71 25.78
CA ALA A 9 -39.20 9.87 25.44
C ALA A 9 -38.17 10.76 24.74
N ARG A 10 -37.05 10.98 25.45
CA ARG A 10 -35.84 11.56 24.92
C ARG A 10 -35.36 10.69 23.76
N MET A 11 -35.35 11.20 22.54
CA MET A 11 -34.36 10.80 21.53
C MET A 11 -33.35 11.94 21.45
N MET A 12 -32.46 11.99 22.45
CA MET A 12 -31.11 12.45 22.16
C MET A 12 -30.57 11.42 21.16
N ALA A 13 -30.42 11.81 19.90
CA ALA A 13 -29.51 11.13 19.00
C ALA A 13 -28.13 11.24 19.65
N LEU A 14 -27.77 10.21 20.39
CA LEU A 14 -26.41 9.91 20.75
C LEU A 14 -25.73 9.68 19.41
N ILE A 15 -25.10 10.73 18.86
CA ILE A 15 -23.96 10.54 17.99
C ILE A 15 -22.96 9.83 18.90
N VAL A 16 -23.00 8.50 18.88
CA VAL A 16 -21.84 7.70 19.21
C VAL A 16 -20.88 8.08 18.10
N ALA A 17 -20.15 9.18 18.29
CA ALA A 17 -18.77 9.19 17.88
C ALA A 17 -18.24 7.95 18.59
N GLY A 18 -18.21 6.83 17.86
CA GLY A 18 -17.33 5.75 18.22
C GLY A 18 -15.98 6.42 18.18
N ALA A 19 -15.55 6.98 19.31
CA ALA A 19 -14.22 6.68 19.77
C ALA A 19 -14.20 5.15 19.77
N GLY A 20 -13.90 4.58 18.59
CA GLY A 20 -13.41 3.24 18.50
C GLY A 20 -12.36 3.24 19.58
N VAL A 21 -12.62 2.49 20.64
CA VAL A 21 -11.57 2.19 21.60
C VAL A 21 -10.59 1.49 20.70
N GLY A 22 -9.58 2.24 20.22
CA GLY A 22 -8.52 1.71 19.41
C GLY A 22 -8.02 0.57 20.25
N VAL A 23 -8.37 -0.66 19.85
CA VAL A 23 -7.79 -1.83 20.47
C VAL A 23 -6.34 -1.63 20.09
N ALA A 24 -5.53 -1.18 21.04
CA ALA A 24 -4.09 -1.12 20.86
C ALA A 24 -3.72 -2.46 20.24
N GLY A 25 -3.19 -2.42 19.02
CA GLY A 25 -2.89 -3.62 18.25
C GLY A 25 -2.16 -4.57 19.18
N ALA A 26 -2.61 -5.82 19.27
CA ALA A 26 -1.88 -6.80 20.05
C ALA A 26 -0.42 -6.76 19.58
N ASP A 27 0.52 -6.62 20.51
CA ASP A 27 1.95 -6.59 20.21
C ASP A 27 2.26 -7.69 19.18
N ALA A 28 3.03 -7.34 18.14
CA ALA A 28 3.39 -8.29 17.11
C ALA A 28 4.01 -9.54 17.77
N PRO A 29 3.60 -10.75 17.36
CA PRO A 29 4.20 -11.96 17.91
C PRO A 29 5.69 -12.00 17.55
N ILE A 30 6.49 -12.65 18.40
CA ILE A 30 7.93 -12.75 18.16
C ILE A 30 8.20 -13.40 16.79
N GLY A 31 9.04 -12.74 15.99
CA GLY A 31 9.36 -13.00 14.60
C GLY A 31 8.40 -12.34 13.58
N GLY A 32 7.44 -11.53 14.04
CA GLY A 32 6.39 -10.91 13.22
C GLY A 32 5.18 -11.80 12.95
N TYR A 33 4.15 -11.24 12.30
CA TYR A 33 2.94 -11.97 11.93
C TYR A 33 3.22 -13.06 10.88
N THR A 34 2.28 -14.01 10.75
CA THR A 34 2.36 -15.11 9.78
C THR A 34 1.15 -15.10 8.85
N VAL A 35 1.34 -15.60 7.64
CA VAL A 35 0.27 -15.79 6.66
C VAL A 35 -0.34 -17.18 6.83
N GLY A 36 -1.66 -17.32 6.63
CA GLY A 36 -2.33 -18.61 6.72
C GLY A 36 -1.89 -19.59 5.63
N ASP A 37 -1.89 -19.13 4.39
CA ASP A 37 -1.40 -19.81 3.19
C ASP A 37 -0.68 -18.79 2.31
N VAL A 38 0.66 -18.84 2.31
CA VAL A 38 1.50 -17.83 1.63
C VAL A 38 1.32 -17.88 0.13
N VAL A 39 1.29 -19.07 -0.47
CA VAL A 39 1.18 -19.22 -1.93
C VAL A 39 -0.18 -18.73 -2.41
N THR A 40 -1.25 -19.02 -1.67
CA THR A 40 -2.59 -18.53 -2.00
C THR A 40 -2.69 -17.02 -1.87
N GLU A 41 -2.20 -16.41 -0.78
CA GLU A 41 -2.25 -14.94 -0.62
C GLU A 41 -1.34 -14.22 -1.61
N TYR A 42 -0.17 -14.79 -1.92
CA TYR A 42 0.74 -14.25 -2.91
C TYR A 42 0.13 -14.25 -4.32
N ASN A 43 -0.51 -15.35 -4.73
CA ASN A 43 -1.24 -15.42 -6.00
C ASN A 43 -2.47 -14.52 -6.06
N ARG A 44 -2.85 -13.91 -4.93
CA ARG A 44 -3.93 -12.93 -4.85
C ARG A 44 -3.44 -11.49 -4.85
N LEU A 45 -2.13 -11.23 -4.81
CA LEU A 45 -1.63 -9.87 -4.94
C LEU A 45 -2.18 -9.26 -6.23
N ALA A 46 -2.71 -8.05 -6.12
CA ALA A 46 -3.18 -7.29 -7.27
C ALA A 46 -1.99 -6.95 -8.17
N HIS A 47 -2.27 -6.67 -9.44
CA HIS A 47 -1.25 -6.20 -10.36
C HIS A 47 -0.96 -4.70 -10.18
N HIS A 48 -1.99 -3.95 -9.76
CA HIS A 48 -1.94 -2.50 -9.59
C HIS A 48 -1.84 -2.17 -8.10
N PRO A 49 -0.87 -1.34 -7.70
CA PRO A 49 -0.82 -0.85 -6.33
C PRO A 49 -1.86 0.25 -6.08
N ASP A 50 -2.36 0.33 -4.85
CA ASP A 50 -2.97 1.57 -4.37
C ASP A 50 -1.86 2.65 -4.28
N PRO A 51 -2.04 3.84 -4.88
CA PRO A 51 -0.98 4.83 -5.00
C PRO A 51 -0.74 5.58 -3.69
N ILE A 52 0.50 5.60 -3.21
CA ILE A 52 0.91 6.28 -1.97
C ILE A 52 2.00 7.29 -2.31
N SER A 53 2.00 8.43 -1.61
CA SER A 53 3.13 9.36 -1.69
C SER A 53 3.52 9.96 -0.36
N ILE A 54 4.75 10.47 -0.27
CA ILE A 54 5.37 10.95 0.97
C ILE A 54 6.10 12.25 0.67
N ASN A 55 5.79 13.29 1.43
CA ASN A 55 6.55 14.54 1.38
C ASN A 55 8.00 14.31 1.81
N ILE A 56 8.97 14.76 1.00
CA ILE A 56 10.41 14.51 1.24
C ILE A 56 10.92 15.14 2.56
N GLY A 57 10.25 16.17 3.07
CA GLY A 57 10.47 16.69 4.42
C GLY A 57 11.92 17.07 4.71
N VAL A 58 12.55 16.36 5.65
CA VAL A 58 13.96 16.56 6.04
C VAL A 58 14.95 15.68 5.26
N GLY A 59 14.46 14.83 4.35
CA GLY A 59 15.28 13.97 3.51
C GLY A 59 15.98 14.73 2.39
N GLN A 60 16.97 14.09 1.78
CA GLN A 60 17.61 14.60 0.58
C GLN A 60 16.94 14.04 -0.68
N ASP A 61 16.97 14.81 -1.76
CA ASP A 61 16.35 14.40 -3.02
C ASP A 61 17.02 13.16 -3.61
N ALA A 62 16.20 12.23 -4.09
CA ALA A 62 16.65 11.09 -4.87
C ALA A 62 16.68 11.44 -6.36
N ASN A 63 17.56 10.75 -7.09
CA ASN A 63 17.63 10.76 -8.54
C ASN A 63 18.09 9.39 -9.02
N LEU A 64 18.13 9.20 -10.34
CA LEU A 64 18.41 7.91 -10.97
C LEU A 64 19.71 7.26 -10.47
N CYS A 65 20.67 8.07 -10.04
CA CYS A 65 21.92 7.61 -9.45
C CYS A 65 21.85 7.40 -7.94
N LYS A 66 21.28 8.38 -7.24
CA LYS A 66 21.17 8.42 -5.79
C LYS A 66 19.75 8.01 -5.39
N HIS A 67 19.37 6.79 -5.78
CA HIS A 67 17.98 6.34 -5.76
C HIS A 67 17.63 5.52 -4.51
N TYR A 68 16.33 5.33 -4.30
CA TYR A 68 15.80 4.47 -3.24
C TYR A 68 16.02 2.98 -3.54
N GLN A 69 16.46 2.24 -2.51
CA GLN A 69 16.95 0.85 -2.64
C GLN A 69 16.11 -0.15 -1.85
N GLY A 70 15.39 0.28 -0.82
CA GLY A 70 14.62 -0.59 0.04
C GLY A 70 13.54 0.17 0.78
N LEU A 71 12.44 -0.52 1.09
CA LEU A 71 11.31 0.03 1.83
C LEU A 71 10.87 -0.99 2.89
N CYS A 72 10.64 -0.55 4.11
CA CYS A 72 10.07 -1.39 5.18
C CYS A 72 8.97 -0.64 5.92
N ARG A 73 7.81 -1.27 6.07
CA ARG A 73 6.73 -0.76 6.91
C ARG A 73 6.91 -1.18 8.37
N TYR A 74 6.68 -0.24 9.27
CA TYR A 74 6.57 -0.44 10.71
C TYR A 74 5.36 0.30 11.26
N ASP A 75 4.55 -0.34 12.10
CA ASP A 75 3.48 0.33 12.82
C ASP A 75 3.95 0.60 14.25
N ALA A 76 4.01 1.89 14.63
CA ALA A 76 4.44 2.29 15.96
C ALA A 76 3.49 1.78 17.05
N ALA A 77 3.89 1.90 18.32
CA ALA A 77 3.06 1.47 19.46
C ALA A 77 1.66 2.14 19.52
N ASP A 78 1.48 3.32 18.92
CA ASP A 78 0.17 3.99 18.80
C ASP A 78 -0.59 3.62 17.50
N GLY A 79 -0.08 2.64 16.77
CA GLY A 79 -0.55 2.16 15.48
C GLY A 79 -0.18 3.04 14.29
N THR A 80 0.48 4.19 14.49
CA THR A 80 0.85 5.06 13.35
C THR A 80 1.83 4.33 12.44
N PRO A 81 1.53 4.21 11.13
CA PRO A 81 2.45 3.60 10.18
C PRO A 81 3.64 4.51 9.88
N TYR A 82 4.80 3.89 9.74
CA TYR A 82 6.06 4.47 9.31
C TYR A 82 6.64 3.65 8.18
N PHE A 83 7.25 4.32 7.20
CA PHE A 83 8.16 3.68 6.25
C PHE A 83 9.60 4.04 6.58
N PHE A 84 10.44 3.02 6.59
CA PHE A 84 11.89 3.13 6.50
C PHE A 84 12.26 2.99 5.04
N ILE A 85 12.97 3.97 4.48
CA ILE A 85 13.35 3.98 3.06
C ILE A 85 14.86 4.19 2.99
N SER A 86 15.60 3.26 2.38
CA SER A 86 17.03 3.38 2.16
C SER A 86 17.30 4.07 0.84
N ARG A 87 18.30 4.96 0.80
CA ARG A 87 18.76 5.64 -0.40
C ARG A 87 20.26 5.38 -0.58
N SER A 88 20.64 5.03 -1.80
CA SER A 88 22.04 4.98 -2.21
C SER A 88 22.58 6.40 -2.40
N GLY A 89 23.78 6.66 -1.90
CA GLY A 89 24.59 7.81 -2.32
C GLY A 89 25.58 7.49 -3.45
N HIS A 90 25.66 6.21 -3.87
CA HIS A 90 26.62 5.76 -4.88
C HIS A 90 26.19 6.10 -6.31
N HIS A 91 27.09 6.70 -7.09
CA HIS A 91 26.86 7.18 -8.47
C HIS A 91 27.33 6.18 -9.56
N GLY A 92 27.31 4.87 -9.29
CA GLY A 92 28.04 3.89 -10.10
C GLY A 92 27.29 3.15 -11.22
N SER A 93 25.99 3.36 -11.43
CA SER A 93 25.28 2.64 -12.49
C SER A 93 25.69 3.14 -13.87
N ALA A 94 25.72 2.27 -14.88
CA ALA A 94 26.04 2.68 -16.25
C ALA A 94 25.03 3.71 -16.80
N ALA A 95 23.78 3.62 -16.35
CA ALA A 95 22.70 4.57 -16.63
C ALA A 95 23.05 6.01 -16.18
N CYS A 96 23.76 6.17 -15.05
CA CYS A 96 24.22 7.48 -14.57
C CYS A 96 25.09 8.23 -15.58
N PHE A 97 26.00 7.51 -16.24
CA PHE A 97 27.06 8.10 -17.07
C PHE A 97 26.55 8.81 -18.32
N ILE A 98 25.37 8.44 -18.82
CA ILE A 98 24.87 8.91 -20.12
C ILE A 98 23.78 9.98 -19.95
N ALA A 99 22.96 9.91 -18.90
CA ALA A 99 21.75 10.74 -18.78
C ALA A 99 21.86 11.93 -17.81
N GLN A 100 22.55 11.82 -16.67
CA GLN A 100 22.40 12.79 -15.57
C GLN A 100 23.70 13.37 -14.98
N CYS A 101 24.89 12.90 -15.39
CA CYS A 101 26.21 13.38 -14.95
C CYS A 101 26.57 14.86 -15.27
N SER A 102 25.62 15.72 -15.65
CA SER A 102 25.93 17.07 -16.11
C SER A 102 26.31 18.07 -14.99
N PHE A 103 26.02 17.77 -13.72
CA PHE A 103 26.30 18.70 -12.61
C PHE A 103 26.89 18.10 -11.32
N ASP A 104 26.59 16.85 -10.94
CA ASP A 104 27.17 16.22 -9.74
C ASP A 104 27.33 14.70 -9.91
N CYS A 105 28.57 14.27 -10.15
CA CYS A 105 28.96 12.85 -10.22
C CYS A 105 29.67 12.39 -8.94
N SER A 106 29.59 13.15 -7.85
CA SER A 106 30.20 12.75 -6.59
C SER A 106 29.34 11.70 -5.91
N ASP A 107 30.00 10.67 -5.37
CA ASP A 107 29.37 9.78 -4.41
C ASP A 107 29.02 10.59 -3.15
N ASP A 108 27.85 10.30 -2.60
CA ASP A 108 27.38 10.77 -1.29
C ASP A 108 27.38 9.62 -0.28
N PRO A 109 27.35 9.92 1.02
CA PRO A 109 26.93 8.94 2.00
C PRO A 109 25.49 8.48 1.69
N GLY A 110 25.23 7.21 1.96
CA GLY A 110 23.89 6.65 1.93
C GLY A 110 23.01 7.25 3.01
N GLU A 111 21.70 7.06 2.89
CA GLU A 111 20.72 7.70 3.76
C GLU A 111 19.60 6.73 4.13
N LEU A 112 19.15 6.76 5.38
CA LEU A 112 17.91 6.14 5.82
C LEU A 112 16.90 7.24 6.13
N LEU A 113 15.81 7.26 5.37
CA LEU A 113 14.67 8.12 5.58
C LEU A 113 13.64 7.41 6.46
N VAL A 114 13.11 8.12 7.44
CA VAL A 114 11.99 7.69 8.27
C VAL A 114 10.78 8.55 7.94
N ALA A 115 9.87 7.99 7.17
CA ALA A 115 8.60 8.61 6.82
C ALA A 115 7.53 8.23 7.83
N ARG A 116 6.85 9.24 8.38
CA ARG A 116 5.64 9.06 9.17
C ARG A 116 4.44 9.20 8.25
N LEU A 117 3.54 8.23 8.25
CA LEU A 117 2.30 8.26 7.46
C LEU A 117 1.12 8.65 8.39
N GLY A 118 1.11 9.92 8.81
CA GLY A 118 0.19 10.43 9.82
C GLY A 118 -1.28 10.43 9.43
N SER A 119 -1.59 10.47 8.13
CA SER A 119 -2.97 10.53 7.61
C SER A 119 -3.62 9.15 7.51
N ARG A 120 -2.81 8.10 7.66
CA ARG A 120 -3.22 6.73 7.37
C ARG A 120 -3.86 6.03 8.56
N PRO A 121 -4.66 4.97 8.31
CA PRO A 121 -5.25 4.17 9.37
C PRO A 121 -4.21 3.52 10.29
N ARG A 122 -4.55 3.37 11.57
CA ARG A 122 -3.62 2.93 12.63
C ARG A 122 -3.84 1.49 13.11
N HIS A 123 -4.44 0.65 12.27
CA HIS A 123 -4.80 -0.71 12.64
C HIS A 123 -3.83 -1.78 12.10
N GLY A 124 -2.73 -1.40 11.44
CA GLY A 124 -1.73 -2.33 10.90
C GLY A 124 -2.17 -3.09 9.64
N GLU A 125 -3.37 -2.82 9.11
CA GLU A 125 -3.82 -3.39 7.83
C GLU A 125 -3.45 -2.42 6.68
N ARG A 126 -3.95 -2.70 5.47
CA ARG A 126 -3.85 -1.85 4.28
C ARG A 126 -3.97 -0.35 4.58
N LEU A 127 -3.09 0.45 3.98
CA LEU A 127 -3.00 1.90 4.13
C LEU A 127 -3.94 2.64 3.18
N ARG A 128 -4.18 2.08 1.99
CA ARG A 128 -4.93 2.73 0.88
C ARG A 128 -4.23 3.97 0.35
N SER A 129 -4.74 4.50 -0.76
CA SER A 129 -4.18 5.71 -1.34
C SER A 129 -4.34 6.92 -0.42
N ASN A 130 -3.29 7.74 -0.35
CA ASN A 130 -3.34 9.07 0.26
C ASN A 130 -3.38 10.20 -0.80
N LEU A 131 -3.55 9.87 -2.08
CA LEU A 131 -3.56 10.81 -3.20
C LEU A 131 -4.97 11.07 -3.74
N LEU A 132 -5.99 10.81 -2.92
CA LEU A 132 -7.39 10.91 -3.30
C LEU A 132 -7.85 12.37 -3.27
N SER A 133 -8.40 12.84 -4.39
CA SER A 133 -9.03 14.16 -4.51
C SER A 133 -10.11 14.10 -5.59
N PRO A 134 -11.34 14.63 -5.36
CA PRO A 134 -12.47 14.45 -6.27
C PRO A 134 -12.28 14.94 -7.72
N ASP A 135 -11.31 15.83 -7.99
CA ASP A 135 -11.15 16.42 -9.33
C ASP A 135 -9.68 16.41 -9.78
N GLN A 136 -8.85 15.52 -9.21
CA GLN A 136 -7.42 15.45 -9.50
C GLN A 136 -6.95 14.01 -9.61
N SER A 137 -6.21 13.71 -10.66
CA SER A 137 -5.55 12.43 -10.80
C SER A 137 -4.47 12.22 -9.74
N PHE A 138 -4.20 10.97 -9.41
CA PHE A 138 -3.15 10.58 -8.46
C PHE A 138 -1.78 11.16 -8.82
N GLY A 139 -1.47 11.31 -10.11
CA GLY A 139 -0.21 11.89 -10.57
C GLY A 139 -0.02 13.36 -10.21
N SER A 140 -1.13 14.08 -9.92
CA SER A 140 -1.16 15.52 -9.65
C SER A 140 -1.54 15.89 -8.21
N THR A 141 -2.13 14.96 -7.46
CA THR A 141 -2.52 15.18 -6.06
C THR A 141 -1.30 15.03 -5.13
N PRO A 142 -0.88 16.08 -4.39
CA PRO A 142 0.19 15.97 -3.42
C PRO A 142 -0.25 15.16 -2.20
N PRO A 143 0.66 14.44 -1.52
CA PRO A 143 0.33 13.73 -0.29
C PRO A 143 -0.02 14.70 0.85
N PRO A 144 -0.89 14.29 1.79
CA PRO A 144 -1.20 15.08 2.99
C PRO A 144 0.08 15.50 3.73
N ALA A 145 0.12 16.72 4.26
CA ALA A 145 1.31 17.29 4.90
C ALA A 145 1.84 16.50 6.13
N GLU A 146 1.00 15.62 6.68
CA GLU A 146 1.31 14.72 7.79
C GLU A 146 1.94 13.38 7.35
N ASP A 147 1.95 13.10 6.05
CA ASP A 147 2.66 11.99 5.41
C ASP A 147 4.01 12.51 4.90
N VAL A 148 5.03 12.44 5.75
CA VAL A 148 6.28 13.19 5.56
C VAL A 148 7.48 12.47 6.18
N VAL A 149 8.66 12.63 5.57
CA VAL A 149 9.93 12.24 6.20
C VAL A 149 10.19 13.13 7.40
N VAL A 150 10.17 12.51 8.58
CA VAL A 150 10.38 13.18 9.88
C VAL A 150 11.82 13.08 10.38
N THR A 151 12.56 12.07 9.91
CA THR A 151 13.97 11.85 10.26
C THR A 151 14.75 11.43 9.02
N SER A 152 15.92 12.02 8.84
CA SER A 152 16.94 11.62 7.86
C SER A 152 18.21 11.25 8.62
N ILE A 153 18.73 10.05 8.38
CA ILE A 153 19.97 9.54 8.96
C ILE A 153 20.97 9.37 7.83
N VAL A 154 22.02 10.18 7.86
CA VAL A 154 23.09 10.14 6.86
C VAL A 154 24.23 9.24 7.37
N PHE A 155 24.69 8.32 6.52
CA PHE A 155 25.70 7.32 6.83
C PHE A 155 27.10 7.84 6.47
N ASP A 156 27.50 8.95 7.07
CA ASP A 156 28.80 9.60 6.84
C ASP A 156 29.84 9.31 7.95
N GLY A 157 29.52 8.40 8.88
CA GLY A 157 30.35 8.09 10.03
C GLY A 157 30.20 9.08 11.19
N THR A 158 29.24 10.01 11.13
CA THR A 158 28.94 10.97 12.19
C THR A 158 27.62 10.66 12.90
N GLY A 159 27.28 11.41 13.95
CA GLY A 159 25.99 11.27 14.64
C GLY A 159 25.75 9.95 15.39
N GLY A 160 26.76 9.07 15.47
CA GLY A 160 26.63 7.73 16.05
C GLY A 160 26.23 6.63 15.06
N PHE A 161 26.16 6.95 13.76
CA PHE A 161 25.92 6.00 12.69
C PHE A 161 27.21 5.72 11.90
N PRO A 162 27.35 4.52 11.30
CA PRO A 162 28.54 4.18 10.53
C PRO A 162 28.58 4.88 9.16
N GLY A 163 29.71 4.76 8.46
CA GLY A 163 29.96 5.42 7.17
C GLY A 163 29.79 4.48 5.98
N TRP A 164 28.74 4.63 5.17
CA TRP A 164 28.41 3.73 4.05
C TRP A 164 27.75 4.49 2.90
N MET A 165 27.99 4.07 1.65
CA MET A 165 27.44 4.73 0.45
C MET A 165 26.19 4.05 -0.09
N HIS A 166 26.07 2.73 0.07
CA HIS A 166 24.98 1.96 -0.52
C HIS A 166 24.28 1.16 0.58
N LEU A 167 23.00 1.45 0.79
CA LEU A 167 22.12 0.74 1.70
C LEU A 167 21.12 -0.01 0.84
N GLY A 168 21.14 -1.34 0.84
CA GLY A 168 20.28 -2.13 -0.03
C GLY A 168 18.89 -2.39 0.52
N GLY A 169 18.23 -3.39 -0.06
CA GLY A 169 16.94 -3.93 0.38
C GLY A 169 17.01 -4.52 1.79
N MET A 170 16.13 -4.07 2.67
CA MET A 170 16.14 -4.34 4.11
C MET A 170 14.92 -5.17 4.54
N GLN A 171 14.96 -5.68 5.77
CA GLN A 171 13.82 -6.34 6.40
C GLN A 171 13.74 -6.00 7.89
N LEU A 172 12.50 -5.88 8.39
CA LEU A 172 12.19 -5.63 9.78
C LEU A 172 11.65 -6.89 10.47
N VAL A 173 12.13 -7.18 11.68
CA VAL A 173 11.61 -8.22 12.56
C VAL A 173 11.81 -7.84 14.02
N ASP A 174 10.80 -8.05 14.87
CA ASP A 174 10.89 -7.82 16.33
C ASP A 174 11.39 -6.41 16.72
N ASP A 175 10.83 -5.38 16.09
CA ASP A 175 11.23 -3.97 16.21
C ASP A 175 12.71 -3.70 15.87
N VAL A 176 13.36 -4.61 15.14
CA VAL A 176 14.72 -4.43 14.65
C VAL A 176 14.72 -4.40 13.13
N LEU A 177 15.14 -3.26 12.58
CA LEU A 177 15.40 -3.11 11.16
C LEU A 177 16.82 -3.58 10.86
N VAL A 178 16.96 -4.51 9.92
CA VAL A 178 18.27 -5.02 9.47
C VAL A 178 18.55 -4.47 8.09
N ILE A 179 19.65 -3.71 7.99
CA ILE A 179 20.03 -2.99 6.78
C ILE A 179 21.34 -3.58 6.25
N PRO A 180 21.37 -4.11 5.02
CA PRO A 180 22.62 -4.44 4.35
C PRO A 180 23.24 -3.16 3.82
N MET A 181 24.51 -2.98 4.14
CA MET A 181 25.30 -1.84 3.69
C MET A 181 26.50 -2.35 2.91
N GLU A 182 26.90 -1.62 1.89
CA GLU A 182 28.11 -1.89 1.14
C GLU A 182 28.79 -0.60 0.71
N ARG A 183 30.08 -0.71 0.37
CA ARG A 183 30.95 0.40 -0.03
C ARG A 183 31.06 1.44 1.08
N GLU A 184 32.03 1.22 1.96
CA GLU A 184 32.33 2.11 3.09
C GLU A 184 32.55 3.54 2.60
N TRP A 185 31.93 4.51 3.27
CA TRP A 185 32.08 5.92 2.94
C TRP A 185 33.53 6.37 3.14
N GLN A 186 34.17 6.83 2.07
CA GLN A 186 35.61 7.16 2.05
C GLN A 186 36.53 5.96 2.38
N GLY A 187 36.03 4.73 2.22
CA GLY A 187 36.71 3.50 2.59
C GLY A 187 36.77 2.48 1.45
N SER A 188 36.66 1.19 1.80
CA SER A 188 36.71 0.10 0.81
C SER A 188 35.38 -0.09 0.08
N SER A 189 35.45 -0.26 -1.25
CA SER A 189 34.28 -0.57 -2.09
C SER A 189 33.85 -2.04 -2.08
N ASP A 190 34.68 -2.91 -1.50
CA ASP A 190 34.53 -4.38 -1.61
C ASP A 190 34.20 -5.04 -0.27
N ILE A 191 33.82 -4.24 0.72
CA ILE A 191 33.32 -4.70 2.01
C ILE A 191 31.85 -4.32 2.18
N GLY A 192 31.22 -4.98 3.12
CA GLY A 192 29.82 -4.78 3.45
C GLY A 192 29.57 -5.01 4.94
N SER A 193 28.36 -4.69 5.37
CA SER A 193 27.95 -4.85 6.76
C SER A 193 26.44 -5.09 6.89
N LEU A 194 26.04 -5.73 7.97
CA LEU A 194 24.67 -5.72 8.46
C LEU A 194 24.57 -4.80 9.68
N LEU A 195 23.75 -3.76 9.56
CA LEU A 195 23.37 -2.90 10.67
C LEU A 195 22.05 -3.35 11.27
N PHE A 196 22.02 -3.45 12.59
CA PHE A 196 20.82 -3.74 13.37
C PHE A 196 20.38 -2.45 14.09
N LEU A 197 19.17 -1.98 13.79
CA LEU A 197 18.59 -0.77 14.38
C LEU A 197 17.34 -1.12 15.20
N ASP A 198 17.31 -0.75 16.48
CA ASP A 198 16.07 -0.75 17.26
C ASP A 198 15.19 0.41 16.79
N VAL A 199 14.02 0.07 16.26
CA VAL A 199 13.05 1.01 15.71
C VAL A 199 11.76 1.10 16.53
N SER A 200 11.76 0.59 17.76
CA SER A 200 10.61 0.72 18.68
C SER A 200 10.18 2.18 18.94
N ALA A 201 11.11 3.13 18.77
CA ALA A 201 10.82 4.54 18.61
C ALA A 201 11.19 4.98 17.18
N PRO A 202 10.30 4.83 16.19
CA PRO A 202 10.69 4.85 14.77
C PRO A 202 11.29 6.18 14.31
N ALA A 203 10.82 7.32 14.86
CA ALA A 203 11.39 8.63 14.56
C ALA A 203 12.78 8.87 15.19
N SER A 204 13.27 7.97 16.03
CA SER A 204 14.60 8.04 16.64
C SER A 204 15.24 6.64 16.76
N PRO A 205 15.56 6.00 15.62
CA PRO A 205 16.19 4.68 15.61
C PRO A 205 17.51 4.67 16.37
N VAL A 206 17.84 3.54 17.00
CA VAL A 206 19.06 3.38 17.79
C VAL A 206 19.89 2.23 17.22
N VAL A 207 21.17 2.50 16.96
CA VAL A 207 22.13 1.45 16.57
C VAL A 207 22.28 0.44 17.71
N VAL A 208 21.98 -0.82 17.41
CA VAL A 208 22.21 -1.94 18.33
C VAL A 208 23.59 -2.54 18.09
N ASN A 209 23.86 -2.91 16.85
CA ASN A 209 25.06 -3.64 16.46
C ASN A 209 25.35 -3.47 14.97
N GLU A 210 26.62 -3.63 14.60
CA GLU A 210 27.10 -3.64 13.22
C GLU A 210 28.04 -4.84 13.04
N VAL A 211 27.76 -5.68 12.05
CA VAL A 211 28.61 -6.84 11.72
C VAL A 211 29.23 -6.61 10.36
N ILE A 212 30.55 -6.52 10.28
CA ILE A 212 31.30 -6.24 9.04
C ILE A 212 31.70 -7.55 8.36
N PHE A 213 31.57 -7.59 7.04
CA PHE A 213 31.89 -8.71 6.17
C PHE A 213 32.96 -8.30 5.13
N PRO A 214 33.83 -9.25 4.72
CA PRO A 214 34.86 -9.00 3.71
C PRO A 214 34.32 -9.09 2.27
N GLU A 215 33.01 -8.88 2.08
CA GLU A 215 32.29 -8.99 0.81
C GLU A 215 31.10 -8.03 0.81
N ARG A 216 30.52 -7.79 -0.37
CA ARG A 216 29.32 -6.97 -0.53
C ARG A 216 28.07 -7.71 -0.06
N MET A 217 26.99 -6.98 0.19
CA MET A 217 25.79 -7.55 0.81
C MET A 217 24.61 -7.62 -0.16
N GLY A 218 24.44 -6.59 -1.01
CA GLY A 218 23.25 -6.43 -1.83
C GLY A 218 21.99 -6.24 -0.99
N VAL A 219 21.21 -7.29 -0.81
CA VAL A 219 19.91 -7.28 -0.11
C VAL A 219 19.89 -8.31 1.02
N VAL A 220 19.09 -8.10 2.06
CA VAL A 220 19.00 -8.99 3.23
C VAL A 220 17.58 -9.45 3.49
N ALA A 221 17.43 -10.71 3.85
CA ALA A 221 16.24 -11.25 4.49
C ALA A 221 16.58 -11.75 5.89
N ILE A 222 15.71 -11.50 6.86
CA ILE A 222 15.83 -12.02 8.23
C ILE A 222 14.50 -12.57 8.72
N THR A 223 14.54 -13.69 9.44
CA THR A 223 13.36 -14.29 10.06
C THR A 223 13.75 -15.03 11.32
N ARG A 224 12.79 -15.20 12.24
CA ARG A 224 12.99 -16.09 13.37
C ARG A 224 12.75 -17.52 12.93
N ASP A 225 13.80 -18.35 13.01
CA ASP A 225 13.75 -19.75 12.65
C ASP A 225 12.80 -20.52 13.59
N PRO A 226 11.77 -21.20 13.06
CA PRO A 226 10.79 -21.89 13.88
C PRO A 226 11.33 -23.16 14.57
N SER A 227 12.43 -23.72 14.07
CA SER A 227 13.06 -24.95 14.58
C SER A 227 14.01 -24.66 15.75
N PHE A 228 14.79 -23.58 15.66
CA PHE A 228 15.84 -23.26 16.64
C PHE A 228 15.53 -22.03 17.51
N GLY A 229 14.61 -21.17 17.08
CA GLY A 229 14.23 -19.93 17.78
C GLY A 229 15.23 -18.78 17.65
N HIS A 230 16.39 -19.02 17.04
CA HIS A 230 17.39 -18.03 16.62
C HIS A 230 16.91 -17.33 15.34
N TYR A 231 17.59 -16.26 14.93
CA TYR A 231 17.28 -15.60 13.65
C TYR A 231 18.16 -16.15 12.55
N LEU A 232 17.51 -16.52 11.45
CA LEU A 232 18.13 -16.90 10.20
C LEU A 232 18.23 -15.66 9.33
N ILE A 233 19.41 -15.42 8.78
CA ILE A 233 19.73 -14.27 7.93
C ILE A 233 20.27 -14.79 6.60
N ALA A 234 19.79 -14.23 5.51
CA ALA A 234 20.26 -14.49 4.15
C ALA A 234 20.60 -13.17 3.44
N PHE A 235 21.68 -13.12 2.67
CA PHE A 235 22.01 -11.98 1.82
C PHE A 235 22.74 -12.37 0.52
N THR A 236 22.68 -11.52 -0.51
CA THR A 236 23.02 -11.87 -1.91
C THR A 236 24.49 -11.72 -2.31
N GLY A 237 25.39 -11.36 -1.40
CA GLY A 237 26.81 -11.21 -1.71
C GLY A 237 27.17 -10.09 -2.70
N GLY A 238 26.19 -9.25 -3.07
CA GLY A 238 26.32 -8.17 -4.06
C GLY A 238 26.19 -8.58 -5.54
N ASP A 239 25.94 -9.86 -5.86
CA ASP A 239 25.79 -10.33 -7.25
C ASP A 239 24.48 -11.08 -7.54
N SER A 240 23.66 -11.34 -6.51
CA SER A 240 22.46 -12.17 -6.58
C SER A 240 22.71 -13.61 -7.03
N GLN A 241 23.93 -14.05 -7.34
CA GLN A 241 24.25 -15.43 -7.74
C GLN A 241 24.54 -16.31 -6.52
N THR A 242 24.93 -15.69 -5.42
CA THR A 242 25.24 -16.35 -4.16
C THR A 242 24.29 -15.89 -3.07
N ILE A 243 23.80 -16.81 -2.24
CA ILE A 243 23.06 -16.49 -1.02
C ILE A 243 23.87 -17.00 0.17
N ASN A 244 24.39 -16.09 0.98
CA ASN A 244 25.11 -16.40 2.21
C ASN A 244 24.14 -16.48 3.38
N TRP A 245 24.21 -17.57 4.14
CA TRP A 245 23.33 -17.86 5.26
C TRP A 245 24.07 -17.75 6.59
N TYR A 246 23.48 -17.01 7.51
CA TYR A 246 23.98 -16.83 8.87
C TYR A 246 22.87 -17.05 9.88
N GLU A 247 23.26 -17.41 11.10
CA GLU A 247 22.39 -17.49 12.26
C GLU A 247 22.89 -16.63 13.40
N THR A 248 21.97 -16.05 14.15
CA THR A 248 22.33 -15.42 15.41
C THR A 248 22.72 -16.46 16.46
N ILE A 249 23.67 -16.13 17.35
CA ILE A 249 23.99 -16.98 18.52
C ILE A 249 22.96 -16.88 19.65
N GLY A 250 22.11 -15.85 19.61
CA GLY A 250 21.09 -15.55 20.61
C GLY A 250 19.71 -15.36 19.98
N THR A 251 18.72 -15.10 20.83
CA THR A 251 17.32 -14.90 20.44
C THR A 251 16.83 -13.47 20.66
N ASP A 252 17.73 -12.57 21.07
CA ASP A 252 17.47 -11.15 21.25
C ASP A 252 18.28 -10.37 20.20
N LEU A 253 17.60 -9.79 19.22
CA LEU A 253 18.25 -8.95 18.20
C LEU A 253 18.72 -7.61 18.76
N LYS A 254 18.28 -7.22 19.96
CA LYS A 254 18.66 -5.98 20.65
C LYS A 254 19.88 -6.17 21.56
N ASP A 255 20.49 -7.36 21.58
CA ASP A 255 21.75 -7.60 22.28
C ASP A 255 22.92 -6.93 21.54
N PRO A 256 23.61 -5.94 22.11
CA PRO A 256 24.76 -5.29 21.47
C PRO A 256 25.97 -6.24 21.28
N MET A 257 25.95 -7.41 21.92
CA MET A 257 26.96 -8.46 21.75
C MET A 257 26.49 -9.58 20.80
N LEU A 258 25.40 -9.36 20.04
CA LEU A 258 24.90 -10.31 19.05
C LEU A 258 26.02 -10.68 18.07
N GLN A 259 26.21 -11.97 17.87
CA GLN A 259 27.15 -12.50 16.86
C GLN A 259 26.39 -13.34 15.86
N LEU A 260 26.96 -13.40 14.66
CA LEU A 260 26.47 -14.20 13.55
C LEU A 260 27.40 -15.39 13.33
N VAL A 261 26.82 -16.55 13.12
CA VAL A 261 27.51 -17.79 12.79
C VAL A 261 27.17 -18.13 11.35
N TYR A 262 28.19 -18.27 10.53
CA TYR A 262 28.04 -18.75 9.16
C TYR A 262 27.43 -20.16 9.16
N VAL A 263 26.40 -20.35 8.34
CA VAL A 263 25.70 -21.62 8.19
C VAL A 263 26.04 -22.28 6.86
N ASP A 264 25.86 -21.55 5.75
CA ASP A 264 25.99 -22.08 4.39
C ASP A 264 26.11 -20.98 3.33
N THR A 265 26.49 -21.36 2.11
CA THR A 265 26.39 -20.53 0.92
C THR A 265 25.72 -21.33 -0.18
N TRP A 266 24.55 -20.87 -0.62
CA TRP A 266 23.84 -21.44 -1.76
C TRP A 266 24.21 -20.70 -3.04
N ASN A 267 24.41 -21.43 -4.13
CA ASN A 267 24.84 -20.86 -5.42
C ASN A 267 23.86 -21.24 -6.52
N VAL A 268 23.25 -20.25 -7.18
CA VAL A 268 22.20 -20.51 -8.17
C VAL A 268 22.71 -21.41 -9.32
N GLY A 269 23.90 -21.13 -9.86
CA GLY A 269 24.46 -21.88 -10.99
C GLY A 269 25.02 -23.26 -10.64
N GLY A 270 25.14 -23.59 -9.35
CA GLY A 270 25.75 -24.84 -8.89
C GLY A 270 24.77 -25.88 -8.37
N THR A 271 23.69 -25.43 -7.73
CA THR A 271 22.81 -26.30 -6.93
C THR A 271 21.32 -26.15 -7.22
N ALA A 272 20.89 -25.09 -7.91
CA ALA A 272 19.48 -24.81 -8.09
C ALA A 272 18.80 -25.74 -9.12
N ASP A 273 17.52 -26.03 -8.88
CA ASP A 273 16.65 -26.64 -9.88
C ASP A 273 16.53 -25.73 -11.12
N PRO A 274 16.42 -26.28 -12.35
CA PRO A 274 16.26 -25.48 -13.56
C PRO A 274 15.10 -24.47 -13.50
N ASN A 275 13.99 -24.80 -12.84
CA ASN A 275 12.86 -23.85 -12.72
C ASN A 275 13.19 -22.66 -11.83
N VAL A 276 14.11 -22.82 -10.86
CA VAL A 276 14.62 -21.70 -10.07
C VAL A 276 15.56 -20.88 -10.93
N ILE A 277 16.52 -21.51 -11.62
CA ILE A 277 17.50 -20.82 -12.48
C ILE A 277 16.80 -19.93 -13.53
N ASP A 278 15.79 -20.47 -14.21
CA ASP A 278 15.04 -19.77 -15.26
C ASP A 278 14.26 -18.56 -14.73
N ARG A 279 14.04 -18.49 -13.41
CA ARG A 279 13.30 -17.43 -12.71
C ARG A 279 14.19 -16.67 -11.73
N TRP A 280 15.50 -16.84 -11.78
CA TRP A 280 16.41 -16.22 -10.85
C TRP A 280 17.07 -14.99 -11.47
N GLU A 281 16.81 -13.84 -10.88
CA GLU A 281 17.12 -12.54 -11.46
C GLU A 281 18.11 -11.75 -10.57
N LYS A 282 18.34 -10.47 -10.90
CA LYS A 282 19.05 -9.56 -9.99
C LYS A 282 18.03 -8.95 -9.03
N TRP A 283 18.19 -9.22 -7.74
CA TRP A 283 17.20 -8.86 -6.73
C TRP A 283 17.56 -7.54 -6.06
N GLN A 284 16.55 -6.67 -5.94
CA GLN A 284 16.66 -5.41 -5.20
C GLN A 284 15.88 -5.44 -3.89
N THR A 285 14.95 -6.38 -3.78
CA THR A 285 14.27 -6.73 -2.53
C THR A 285 14.34 -8.24 -2.30
N MET A 286 14.56 -8.64 -1.04
CA MET A 286 14.49 -10.03 -0.60
C MET A 286 13.94 -10.06 0.82
N ASN A 287 12.76 -10.62 1.04
CA ASN A 287 12.17 -10.73 2.37
C ASN A 287 11.67 -12.14 2.66
N PHE A 288 11.90 -12.61 3.87
CA PHE A 288 11.24 -13.83 4.35
C PHE A 288 9.77 -13.57 4.64
N VAL A 289 8.92 -14.50 4.21
CA VAL A 289 7.50 -14.57 4.57
C VAL A 289 7.24 -15.91 5.25
N ARG A 290 6.62 -15.88 6.43
CA ARG A 290 6.34 -17.07 7.22
C ARG A 290 4.90 -17.51 7.06
N GLN A 291 4.71 -18.79 6.74
CA GLN A 291 3.42 -19.45 6.88
C GLN A 291 3.18 -19.88 8.32
N THR A 292 1.91 -19.94 8.72
CA THR A 292 1.48 -20.29 10.08
C THR A 292 1.89 -21.70 10.50
N ASP A 293 2.09 -22.61 9.54
CA ASP A 293 2.58 -23.97 9.80
C ASP A 293 4.12 -24.08 9.94
N GLY A 294 4.83 -22.95 9.88
CA GLY A 294 6.29 -22.87 9.96
C GLY A 294 7.01 -23.00 8.62
N THR A 295 6.29 -23.18 7.50
CA THR A 295 6.90 -23.15 6.17
C THR A 295 7.45 -21.75 5.88
N LEU A 296 8.68 -21.71 5.36
CA LEU A 296 9.39 -20.48 5.06
C LEU A 296 9.39 -20.21 3.56
N PHE A 297 9.12 -18.96 3.20
CA PHE A 297 9.18 -18.47 1.83
C PHE A 297 10.09 -17.25 1.77
N MET A 298 10.64 -16.99 0.58
CA MET A 298 11.39 -15.81 0.26
C MET A 298 10.71 -15.14 -0.93
N ALA A 299 10.24 -13.92 -0.71
CA ALA A 299 9.61 -13.09 -1.72
C ALA A 299 10.59 -12.01 -2.17
N MET A 300 10.69 -11.80 -3.47
CA MET A 300 11.69 -10.94 -4.09
C MET A 300 11.05 -10.05 -5.15
N THR A 301 11.72 -8.98 -5.54
CA THR A 301 11.31 -8.11 -6.65
C THR A 301 12.47 -7.89 -7.62
N ASP A 302 12.13 -7.79 -8.90
CA ASP A 302 13.05 -7.54 -9.99
C ASP A 302 12.40 -6.69 -11.10
N ASN A 303 13.24 -6.00 -11.86
CA ASN A 303 12.87 -5.40 -13.13
C ASN A 303 13.66 -6.11 -14.23
N THR A 304 13.00 -6.49 -15.33
CA THR A 304 13.68 -7.15 -16.46
C THR A 304 14.53 -6.21 -17.32
N ASP A 305 14.51 -4.90 -17.06
CA ASP A 305 15.38 -3.96 -17.76
C ASP A 305 16.85 -4.21 -17.39
N PRO A 306 17.74 -4.54 -18.35
CA PRO A 306 19.15 -4.72 -18.06
C PRO A 306 19.87 -3.43 -17.63
N GLU A 307 19.31 -2.25 -17.93
CA GLU A 307 19.89 -0.94 -17.58
C GLU A 307 19.33 -0.39 -16.26
N ASP A 308 18.44 -1.13 -15.60
CA ASP A 308 17.64 -0.69 -14.44
C ASP A 308 16.83 0.58 -14.76
N ASP A 309 16.56 0.82 -16.04
CA ASP A 309 15.71 1.90 -16.51
C ASP A 309 14.23 1.57 -16.27
N ASP A 310 13.38 2.57 -16.48
CA ASP A 310 11.96 2.53 -16.14
C ASP A 310 11.08 1.75 -17.15
N ASP A 311 11.67 1.18 -18.20
CA ASP A 311 10.95 0.59 -19.32
C ASP A 311 10.78 -0.94 -19.23
N GLY A 312 11.45 -1.60 -18.28
CA GLY A 312 11.34 -3.05 -18.12
C GLY A 312 10.08 -3.51 -17.39
N LYS A 313 9.89 -4.83 -17.37
CA LYS A 313 8.74 -5.45 -16.70
C LYS A 313 9.04 -5.63 -15.23
N HIS A 314 8.14 -5.14 -14.39
CA HIS A 314 8.23 -5.29 -12.95
C HIS A 314 7.65 -6.63 -12.52
N TRP A 315 8.44 -7.39 -11.78
CA TRP A 315 8.04 -8.68 -11.25
C TRP A 315 8.26 -8.75 -9.75
N SER A 316 7.40 -9.53 -9.13
CA SER A 316 7.66 -10.12 -7.84
C SER A 316 7.67 -11.64 -7.99
N ARG A 317 8.62 -12.32 -7.34
CA ARG A 317 8.74 -13.80 -7.39
C ARG A 317 8.79 -14.39 -5.98
N LEU A 318 8.17 -15.56 -5.83
CA LEU A 318 8.07 -16.29 -4.57
C LEU A 318 8.76 -17.65 -4.68
N PHE A 319 9.68 -17.89 -3.76
CA PHE A 319 10.37 -19.17 -3.61
C PHE A 319 10.11 -19.75 -2.22
N ARG A 320 9.72 -21.01 -2.15
CA ARG A 320 9.74 -21.74 -0.87
C ARG A 320 11.17 -22.10 -0.51
N VAL A 321 11.55 -21.81 0.72
CA VAL A 321 12.88 -22.12 1.27
C VAL A 321 12.78 -23.44 2.01
N THR A 322 13.55 -24.42 1.56
CA THR A 322 13.71 -25.68 2.25
C THR A 322 15.03 -25.69 3.00
N ARG A 323 14.98 -26.17 4.24
CA ARG A 323 16.15 -26.28 5.11
C ARG A 323 16.33 -27.71 5.55
N ASN A 324 17.50 -28.29 5.29
CA ASN A 324 17.91 -29.59 5.81
C ASN A 324 19.18 -29.45 6.64
N VAL A 325 19.01 -29.31 7.96
CA VAL A 325 20.09 -28.99 8.91
C VAL A 325 20.72 -27.64 8.55
N ASN A 326 21.84 -27.64 7.83
CA ASN A 326 22.55 -26.44 7.41
C ASN A 326 22.52 -26.25 5.89
N ASN A 327 21.87 -27.12 5.13
CA ASN A 327 21.74 -26.95 3.69
C ASN A 327 20.42 -26.26 3.35
N PHE A 328 20.48 -25.26 2.49
CA PHE A 328 19.32 -24.51 2.02
C PHE A 328 19.08 -24.78 0.54
N ASP A 329 17.81 -24.84 0.15
CA ASP A 329 17.44 -24.91 -1.25
C ASP A 329 16.14 -24.16 -1.51
N PHE A 330 15.96 -23.72 -2.75
CA PHE A 330 14.81 -22.96 -3.18
C PHE A 330 13.92 -23.80 -4.08
N VAL A 331 12.62 -23.62 -3.94
CA VAL A 331 11.62 -24.15 -4.88
C VAL A 331 10.80 -22.97 -5.38
N TYR A 332 10.77 -22.77 -6.69
CA TYR A 332 9.90 -21.77 -7.31
C TYR A 332 8.42 -22.13 -7.07
N GLU A 333 7.63 -21.17 -6.57
CA GLU A 333 6.22 -21.39 -6.25
C GLU A 333 5.28 -20.49 -7.09
N ALA A 334 5.61 -19.20 -7.22
CA ALA A 334 4.74 -18.24 -7.91
C ALA A 334 5.50 -16.99 -8.38
N GLU A 335 4.88 -16.24 -9.29
CA GLU A 335 5.31 -14.91 -9.71
C GLU A 335 4.10 -14.02 -9.96
N GLN A 336 4.30 -12.71 -9.80
CA GLN A 336 3.30 -11.67 -10.03
C GLN A 336 3.94 -10.57 -10.86
N LYS A 337 3.31 -10.23 -11.99
CA LYS A 337 3.68 -9.07 -12.77
C LYS A 337 3.00 -7.86 -12.17
N LEU A 338 3.76 -6.79 -11.98
CA LEU A 338 3.27 -5.55 -11.39
C LEU A 338 3.11 -4.50 -12.49
N LYS A 339 2.00 -3.76 -12.47
CA LYS A 339 1.78 -2.57 -13.28
C LYS A 339 2.11 -1.36 -12.41
N LEU A 340 3.30 -0.82 -12.60
CA LEU A 340 3.82 0.30 -11.79
C LEU A 340 3.96 1.60 -12.58
N ASP A 341 3.46 1.68 -13.82
CA ASP A 341 3.69 2.78 -14.77
C ASP A 341 2.49 3.72 -14.97
N ASP A 342 1.29 3.40 -14.45
CA ASP A 342 0.08 4.17 -14.71
C ASP A 342 -0.85 4.31 -13.48
N PRO A 343 -0.70 5.40 -12.68
CA PRO A 343 0.44 6.31 -12.71
C PRO A 343 1.70 5.61 -12.17
N ARG A 344 2.87 6.24 -12.32
CA ARG A 344 4.11 5.62 -11.87
C ARG A 344 4.12 5.43 -10.34
N MET A 345 4.09 4.19 -9.84
CA MET A 345 4.03 3.85 -8.41
C MET A 345 5.23 3.05 -7.91
N GLY A 346 6.26 2.96 -8.72
CA GLY A 346 7.56 2.46 -8.32
C GLY A 346 8.33 1.82 -9.46
N ASN A 347 9.42 1.18 -9.11
CA ASN A 347 10.19 0.31 -9.97
C ASN A 347 10.58 -0.92 -9.12
N ALA A 348 10.29 -2.12 -9.60
CA ALA A 348 10.60 -3.35 -8.85
C ALA A 348 12.12 -3.63 -8.72
N ALA A 349 12.96 -2.87 -9.42
CA ALA A 349 14.41 -2.79 -9.22
C ALA A 349 14.89 -1.57 -8.39
N ALA A 350 13.97 -0.84 -7.76
CA ALA A 350 14.27 0.19 -6.79
C ALA A 350 13.91 -0.30 -5.38
N ALA A 351 13.27 0.55 -4.59
CA ALA A 351 12.80 0.19 -3.26
C ALA A 351 11.59 -0.75 -3.31
N GLY A 352 11.68 -1.86 -2.59
CA GLY A 352 10.53 -2.73 -2.32
C GLY A 352 10.58 -3.30 -0.90
N GLY A 353 9.48 -3.91 -0.49
CA GLY A 353 9.41 -4.63 0.78
C GLY A 353 8.06 -5.31 1.02
N PHE A 354 8.09 -6.41 1.75
CA PHE A 354 6.88 -7.16 2.11
C PHE A 354 6.50 -6.91 3.57
N HIS A 355 5.20 -6.85 3.82
CA HIS A 355 4.61 -6.70 5.14
C HIS A 355 3.51 -7.73 5.33
N VAL A 356 3.46 -8.34 6.52
CA VAL A 356 2.37 -9.23 6.92
C VAL A 356 1.55 -8.49 7.97
N THR A 357 0.28 -8.22 7.65
CA THR A 357 -0.62 -7.48 8.54
C THR A 357 -0.99 -8.30 9.78
N PRO A 358 -1.56 -7.67 10.84
CA PRO A 358 -2.06 -8.40 12.01
C PRO A 358 -3.10 -9.48 11.67
N SER A 359 -3.91 -9.27 10.64
CA SER A 359 -4.84 -10.28 10.13
C SER A 359 -4.19 -11.36 9.26
N GLY A 360 -2.89 -11.29 9.00
CA GLY A 360 -2.13 -12.26 8.22
C GLY A 360 -2.25 -12.06 6.71
N GLN A 361 -2.62 -10.87 6.24
CA GLN A 361 -2.55 -10.53 4.82
C GLN A 361 -1.13 -10.20 4.41
N LEU A 362 -0.75 -10.63 3.20
CA LEU A 362 0.51 -10.23 2.58
C LEU A 362 0.31 -8.95 1.78
N ILE A 363 1.15 -7.96 2.03
CA ILE A 363 1.22 -6.70 1.28
C ILE A 363 2.65 -6.56 0.73
N LEU A 364 2.74 -6.18 -0.53
CA LEU A 364 3.99 -5.74 -1.15
C LEU A 364 3.95 -4.22 -1.28
N TYR A 365 5.03 -3.56 -0.88
CA TYR A 365 5.26 -2.15 -1.14
C TYR A 365 6.32 -1.98 -2.23
N THR A 366 6.11 -1.00 -3.09
CA THR A 366 7.08 -0.56 -4.12
C THR A 366 7.41 0.92 -3.91
N GLY A 367 8.58 1.34 -4.36
CA GLY A 367 9.02 2.72 -4.44
C GLY A 367 9.74 2.96 -5.76
N GLU A 368 9.87 4.21 -6.17
CA GLU A 368 10.56 4.61 -7.41
C GLU A 368 12.06 4.84 -7.20
N HIS A 369 12.81 5.03 -8.30
CA HIS A 369 14.22 5.42 -8.20
C HIS A 369 14.36 6.88 -7.70
N ASP A 370 13.50 7.78 -8.19
CA ASP A 370 13.68 9.23 -8.08
C ASP A 370 12.53 9.86 -7.28
N ASN A 371 12.58 11.17 -7.03
CA ASN A 371 11.41 11.91 -6.55
C ASN A 371 10.52 12.31 -7.74
N GLY A 372 9.73 11.37 -8.25
CA GLY A 372 8.90 11.55 -9.45
C GLY A 372 7.51 12.11 -9.17
N GLY A 373 7.15 12.25 -7.89
CA GLY A 373 5.84 12.71 -7.44
C GLY A 373 5.58 14.22 -7.57
N PRO A 374 4.31 14.65 -7.46
CA PRO A 374 3.96 16.07 -7.41
C PRO A 374 4.70 16.79 -6.27
N ASP A 375 5.28 17.95 -6.56
CA ASP A 375 6.13 18.70 -5.61
C ASP A 375 7.37 17.93 -5.12
N ASP A 376 7.95 17.10 -5.99
CA ASP A 376 9.15 16.28 -5.71
C ASP A 376 8.97 15.34 -4.50
N CYS A 377 7.75 14.85 -4.29
CA CYS A 377 7.47 13.84 -3.28
C CYS A 377 7.91 12.43 -3.74
N ILE A 378 8.09 11.53 -2.77
CA ILE A 378 8.42 10.14 -3.01
C ILE A 378 7.13 9.40 -3.40
N ARG A 379 7.09 8.72 -4.54
CA ARG A 379 5.97 7.80 -4.86
C ARG A 379 6.25 6.38 -4.38
N CYS A 380 5.19 5.75 -3.92
CA CYS A 380 5.16 4.36 -3.50
C CYS A 380 3.87 3.70 -3.97
N GLY A 381 3.88 2.37 -4.03
CA GLY A 381 2.70 1.57 -4.31
C GLY A 381 2.42 0.59 -3.18
N GLU A 382 1.15 0.42 -2.81
CA GLU A 382 0.70 -0.66 -1.94
C GLU A 382 -0.02 -1.73 -2.76
N VAL A 383 0.68 -2.83 -3.04
CA VAL A 383 0.15 -4.02 -3.70
C VAL A 383 -0.46 -4.94 -2.64
N ARG A 384 -1.78 -4.97 -2.59
CA ARG A 384 -2.59 -5.78 -1.68
C ARG A 384 -3.19 -7.00 -2.36
N SER A 385 -3.80 -7.89 -1.58
CA SER A 385 -4.71 -8.91 -2.13
C SER A 385 -5.88 -8.27 -2.90
N TYR A 386 -6.21 -8.78 -4.09
CA TYR A 386 -7.43 -8.42 -4.83
C TYR A 386 -8.72 -8.82 -4.10
N ASN A 387 -8.61 -9.64 -3.05
CA ASN A 387 -9.70 -9.96 -2.15
C ASN A 387 -9.58 -9.08 -0.91
N VAL A 388 -9.87 -7.78 -1.08
CA VAL A 388 -9.75 -6.77 -0.01
C VAL A 388 -10.52 -7.22 1.23
N SER A 389 -9.77 -7.67 2.25
CA SER A 389 -10.13 -8.39 3.49
C SER A 389 -10.76 -9.80 3.35
N THR A 390 -10.00 -10.84 3.75
CA THR A 390 -10.53 -12.21 4.00
C THR A 390 -10.09 -12.88 5.30
N THR A 391 -9.31 -12.23 6.20
CA THR A 391 -8.68 -12.92 7.35
C THR A 391 -8.92 -12.31 8.75
N GLY A 392 -10.09 -11.71 8.99
CA GLY A 392 -10.81 -12.01 10.25
C GLY A 392 -10.73 -11.06 11.45
N VAL A 393 -10.24 -9.82 11.30
CA VAL A 393 -10.55 -8.73 12.27
C VAL A 393 -10.91 -7.47 11.49
N ASP A 394 -11.97 -7.58 10.69
CA ASP A 394 -12.36 -6.74 9.54
C ASP A 394 -12.50 -5.22 9.84
N PRO A 395 -11.60 -4.33 9.36
CA PRO A 395 -11.93 -2.93 9.15
C PRO A 395 -12.58 -2.67 7.79
N SER A 396 -12.69 -3.65 6.88
CA SER A 396 -13.49 -3.49 5.66
C SER A 396 -14.73 -4.36 5.69
N SER A 397 -15.55 -4.26 6.75
CA SER A 397 -17.00 -4.48 6.62
C SER A 397 -17.64 -3.52 5.63
N ASP A 398 -16.84 -2.67 5.00
CA ASP A 398 -17.23 -1.66 4.07
C ASP A 398 -17.30 -2.23 2.67
N THR A 399 -18.12 -1.57 1.85
CA THR A 399 -18.27 -1.91 0.46
C THR A 399 -17.07 -1.39 -0.32
N TRP A 400 -16.58 -2.19 -1.26
CA TRP A 400 -15.58 -1.78 -2.22
C TRP A 400 -15.88 -2.38 -3.59
N ILE A 401 -15.35 -1.75 -4.63
CA ILE A 401 -15.38 -2.23 -6.00
C ILE A 401 -14.06 -1.89 -6.68
N GLU A 402 -13.52 -2.85 -7.43
CA GLU A 402 -12.37 -2.67 -8.30
C GLU A 402 -12.82 -2.91 -9.75
N LEU A 403 -12.59 -1.91 -10.60
CA LEU A 403 -12.90 -1.91 -12.03
C LEU A 403 -11.63 -2.24 -12.82
N TYR A 404 -11.74 -2.99 -13.90
CA TYR A 404 -10.61 -3.42 -14.74
C TYR A 404 -10.91 -3.10 -16.21
N ASN A 405 -9.90 -2.62 -16.94
CA ASN A 405 -9.98 -2.28 -18.38
C ASN A 405 -9.92 -3.51 -19.31
N ASP A 406 -10.00 -4.71 -18.78
CA ASP A 406 -9.93 -5.94 -19.54
C ASP A 406 -10.90 -7.00 -19.00
N ASP A 407 -11.25 -7.94 -19.88
CA ASP A 407 -11.94 -9.16 -19.49
C ASP A 407 -11.03 -9.94 -18.51
N THR A 408 -11.50 -10.15 -17.27
CA THR A 408 -10.79 -10.92 -16.21
C THR A 408 -9.49 -10.32 -15.66
N GLY A 409 -9.37 -8.98 -15.58
CA GLY A 409 -8.12 -8.28 -15.22
C GLY A 409 -7.35 -8.71 -13.98
N TRP A 410 -8.04 -9.20 -12.95
CA TRP A 410 -7.37 -9.73 -11.75
C TRP A 410 -6.63 -11.06 -11.98
N ASN A 411 -6.76 -11.66 -13.16
CA ASN A 411 -6.14 -12.93 -13.54
C ASN A 411 -5.20 -12.79 -14.76
N ASP A 412 -4.98 -11.58 -15.30
CA ASP A 412 -4.04 -11.38 -16.42
C ASP A 412 -2.60 -11.14 -15.92
N ASN A 413 -1.94 -12.23 -15.51
CA ASN A 413 -0.53 -12.18 -15.13
C ASN A 413 0.39 -11.84 -16.31
N ALA A 414 -0.04 -12.05 -17.56
CA ALA A 414 0.84 -11.89 -18.72
C ALA A 414 0.96 -10.40 -19.07
N ASN A 415 -0.18 -9.71 -19.14
CA ASN A 415 -0.30 -8.31 -19.52
C ASN A 415 -1.39 -7.62 -18.69
N PRO A 416 -1.18 -7.44 -17.37
CA PRO A 416 -2.19 -6.80 -16.55
C PRO A 416 -2.45 -5.39 -17.08
N ASP A 417 -3.73 -5.11 -17.37
CA ASP A 417 -4.25 -3.81 -17.75
C ASP A 417 -4.76 -3.06 -16.52
N LYS A 418 -4.92 -1.74 -16.64
CA LYS A 418 -5.24 -0.83 -15.53
C LYS A 418 -6.38 -1.36 -14.65
N SER A 419 -6.33 -1.05 -13.35
CA SER A 419 -7.48 -1.17 -12.45
C SER A 419 -7.73 0.10 -11.63
N LEU A 420 -8.99 0.35 -11.29
CA LEU A 420 -9.43 1.46 -10.43
C LEU A 420 -10.13 0.89 -9.20
N MET A 421 -9.55 1.13 -8.03
CA MET A 421 -10.11 0.72 -6.74
C MET A 421 -10.94 1.84 -6.13
N LEU A 422 -12.18 1.54 -5.77
CA LEU A 422 -13.12 2.45 -5.13
C LEU A 422 -13.58 1.85 -3.80
N ASP A 423 -13.15 2.46 -2.70
CA ASP A 423 -13.53 2.08 -1.33
C ASP A 423 -14.60 2.99 -0.76
N LEU A 424 -15.70 2.45 -0.23
CA LEU A 424 -16.79 3.27 0.33
C LEU A 424 -16.32 4.19 1.47
N ILE A 425 -15.29 3.78 2.20
CA ILE A 425 -14.66 4.60 3.25
C ILE A 425 -13.95 5.84 2.69
N ASP A 426 -13.58 5.83 1.41
CA ASP A 426 -12.92 6.92 0.69
C ASP A 426 -13.86 7.74 -0.20
N VAL A 427 -15.15 7.40 -0.25
CA VAL A 427 -16.14 8.08 -1.11
C VAL A 427 -16.22 9.61 -0.91
N ALA A 428 -15.77 10.13 0.23
CA ALA A 428 -15.74 11.57 0.48
C ALA A 428 -14.52 12.29 -0.12
N SER A 429 -13.52 11.53 -0.58
CA SER A 429 -12.23 11.99 -1.07
C SER A 429 -12.05 11.75 -2.59
N GLU A 430 -13.00 11.09 -3.24
CA GLU A 430 -12.95 10.72 -4.66
C GLU A 430 -14.27 11.10 -5.35
N ASN A 431 -14.26 11.26 -6.67
CA ASN A 431 -15.47 11.55 -7.44
C ASN A 431 -15.99 10.31 -8.15
N TRP A 432 -16.83 9.55 -7.42
CA TRP A 432 -17.47 8.37 -7.98
C TRP A 432 -18.58 8.71 -8.98
N TRP A 433 -18.92 9.99 -9.14
CA TRP A 433 -20.02 10.42 -10.01
C TRP A 433 -19.54 10.74 -11.41
N ASP A 434 -18.24 10.88 -11.62
CA ASP A 434 -17.65 11.07 -12.94
C ASP A 434 -16.28 10.37 -12.99
N LEU A 435 -16.27 9.13 -13.49
CA LEU A 435 -15.03 8.37 -13.64
C LEU A 435 -14.11 8.96 -14.72
N ASP A 436 -14.58 9.88 -15.56
CA ASP A 436 -13.70 10.58 -16.51
C ASP A 436 -12.68 11.47 -15.78
N ASP A 437 -12.99 11.94 -14.57
CA ASP A 437 -12.09 12.75 -13.73
C ASP A 437 -11.01 11.89 -13.04
N GLU A 438 -11.25 10.59 -12.91
CA GLU A 438 -10.29 9.61 -12.42
C GLU A 438 -9.46 9.13 -13.62
N ASP A 439 -8.51 9.92 -14.11
CA ASP A 439 -7.59 9.55 -15.22
C ASP A 439 -8.28 9.01 -16.52
N GLY A 440 -9.51 9.46 -16.80
CA GLY A 440 -10.26 9.06 -17.99
C GLY A 440 -10.84 7.66 -17.92
N TRP A 441 -11.13 7.15 -16.71
CA TRP A 441 -11.72 5.83 -16.48
C TRP A 441 -13.19 5.68 -16.92
N GLY A 442 -13.84 6.76 -17.38
CA GLY A 442 -15.17 6.67 -17.99
C GLY A 442 -15.11 5.88 -19.30
N ASP A 443 -16.07 4.99 -19.48
CA ASP A 443 -16.16 4.10 -20.63
C ASP A 443 -14.96 3.13 -20.86
N GLU A 444 -14.22 2.78 -19.81
CA GLU A 444 -13.09 1.84 -19.88
C GLU A 444 -13.35 0.46 -19.22
N PRO A 445 -14.14 0.33 -18.12
CA PRO A 445 -14.22 -0.95 -17.42
C PRO A 445 -14.93 -2.07 -18.21
N ASP A 446 -14.24 -3.20 -18.39
CA ASP A 446 -14.75 -4.42 -19.03
C ASP A 446 -15.09 -5.53 -18.02
N SER A 447 -14.43 -5.52 -16.86
CA SER A 447 -14.69 -6.46 -15.78
C SER A 447 -14.59 -5.79 -14.41
N LEU A 448 -15.09 -6.46 -13.38
CA LEU A 448 -15.04 -5.93 -12.02
C LEU A 448 -15.00 -7.02 -10.96
N ARG A 449 -14.55 -6.60 -9.79
CA ARG A 449 -14.72 -7.32 -8.52
C ARG A 449 -15.31 -6.39 -7.50
N PHE A 450 -16.12 -6.92 -6.61
CA PHE A 450 -16.65 -6.12 -5.52
C PHE A 450 -16.92 -6.99 -4.30
N ARG A 451 -16.98 -6.34 -3.15
CA ARG A 451 -17.59 -6.89 -1.95
C ARG A 451 -18.52 -5.84 -1.40
N ALA A 452 -19.72 -6.26 -1.07
CA ALA A 452 -20.66 -5.45 -0.30
C ALA A 452 -21.25 -6.34 0.80
N PRO A 453 -21.43 -5.84 2.03
CA PRO A 453 -22.13 -6.58 3.08
C PRO A 453 -23.55 -6.97 2.66
N ALA A 454 -24.08 -8.02 3.29
CA ALA A 454 -25.48 -8.39 3.12
C ALA A 454 -26.42 -7.19 3.39
N GLY A 455 -27.20 -6.81 2.39
CA GLY A 455 -28.13 -5.67 2.44
C GLY A 455 -27.56 -4.34 1.93
N GLN A 456 -26.28 -4.28 1.57
CA GLN A 456 -25.70 -3.18 0.80
C GLN A 456 -25.73 -3.47 -0.70
N GLN A 457 -25.63 -2.42 -1.50
CA GLN A 457 -25.56 -2.52 -2.96
C GLN A 457 -24.48 -1.60 -3.51
N VAL A 458 -23.90 -2.02 -4.63
CA VAL A 458 -23.15 -1.17 -5.57
C VAL A 458 -24.01 -0.99 -6.81
N LEU A 459 -24.14 0.24 -7.27
CA LEU A 459 -24.86 0.62 -8.48
C LEU A 459 -23.86 1.18 -9.48
N LEU A 460 -23.88 0.66 -10.70
CA LEU A 460 -23.07 1.15 -11.81
C LEU A 460 -24.00 1.82 -12.80
N PHE A 461 -23.57 2.97 -13.31
CA PHE A 461 -24.36 3.84 -14.17
C PHE A 461 -23.67 4.04 -15.50
N LYS A 462 -24.48 3.99 -16.57
CA LYS A 462 -23.98 4.17 -17.93
C LYS A 462 -23.58 5.59 -18.30
N ASP A 463 -24.06 6.57 -17.54
CA ASP A 463 -23.74 7.96 -17.78
C ASP A 463 -23.16 8.57 -16.49
N GLN A 464 -22.47 9.70 -16.63
CA GLN A 464 -22.00 10.51 -15.51
C GLN A 464 -23.15 10.96 -14.60
N ASN A 465 -22.80 11.39 -13.39
CA ASN A 465 -23.69 11.97 -12.40
C ASN A 465 -24.84 11.02 -12.00
N LEU A 466 -24.55 9.71 -11.93
CA LEU A 466 -25.50 8.66 -11.56
C LEU A 466 -26.73 8.59 -12.48
N ASN A 467 -26.51 8.71 -13.80
CA ASN A 467 -27.57 8.70 -14.82
C ASN A 467 -27.49 7.48 -15.75
N GLY A 468 -28.48 7.35 -16.63
CA GLY A 468 -28.51 6.28 -17.64
C GLY A 468 -29.02 4.94 -17.14
N ALA A 469 -28.62 3.87 -17.84
CA ALA A 469 -28.93 2.51 -17.43
C ALA A 469 -28.16 2.14 -16.15
N VAL A 470 -28.73 1.25 -15.33
CA VAL A 470 -28.17 0.91 -14.00
C VAL A 470 -27.98 -0.60 -13.87
N LEU A 471 -26.77 -1.04 -13.52
CA LEU A 471 -26.46 -2.40 -13.08
C LEU A 471 -26.43 -2.42 -11.55
N ARG A 472 -27.20 -3.33 -10.96
CA ARG A 472 -27.34 -3.46 -9.50
C ARG A 472 -26.57 -4.68 -9.02
N LEU A 473 -25.55 -4.44 -8.21
CA LEU A 473 -24.75 -5.45 -7.56
C LEU A 473 -25.19 -5.56 -6.10
N THR A 474 -25.72 -6.73 -5.69
CA THR A 474 -26.22 -6.92 -4.33
C THR A 474 -25.19 -7.65 -3.49
N GLY A 475 -24.80 -7.03 -2.38
CA GLY A 475 -23.87 -7.60 -1.43
C GLY A 475 -24.45 -8.80 -0.68
N ASP A 476 -23.63 -9.84 -0.53
CA ASP A 476 -23.87 -10.99 0.35
C ASP A 476 -22.77 -11.15 1.41
N GLY A 477 -21.83 -10.20 1.47
CA GLY A 477 -20.66 -10.22 2.35
C GLY A 477 -19.46 -10.98 1.80
N SER A 478 -19.59 -11.65 0.64
CA SER A 478 -18.48 -12.31 -0.06
C SER A 478 -17.95 -11.45 -1.20
N VAL A 479 -16.73 -11.76 -1.66
CA VAL A 479 -16.18 -11.17 -2.88
C VAL A 479 -16.86 -11.81 -4.08
N GLN A 480 -17.40 -10.97 -4.95
CA GLN A 480 -18.05 -11.34 -6.20
C GLN A 480 -17.30 -10.72 -7.37
N SER A 481 -17.46 -11.30 -8.56
CA SER A 481 -16.78 -10.85 -9.77
C SER A 481 -17.68 -10.97 -10.98
N ILE A 482 -17.58 -10.00 -11.90
CA ILE A 482 -18.14 -10.08 -13.25
C ILE A 482 -16.95 -10.03 -14.19
N SER A 483 -16.71 -11.14 -14.90
CA SER A 483 -15.57 -11.27 -15.82
C SER A 483 -15.75 -10.52 -17.13
N ARG A 484 -17.01 -10.22 -17.50
CA ARG A 484 -17.39 -9.55 -18.75
C ARG A 484 -18.66 -8.73 -18.53
N LEU A 485 -18.56 -7.41 -18.58
CA LEU A 485 -19.69 -6.50 -18.40
C LEU A 485 -20.65 -6.50 -19.60
N ASP A 486 -20.15 -6.90 -20.77
CA ASP A 486 -20.94 -7.14 -21.99
C ASP A 486 -22.11 -8.10 -21.76
N ASP A 487 -21.90 -9.16 -20.97
CA ASP A 487 -22.92 -10.16 -20.67
C ASP A 487 -24.13 -9.57 -19.93
N TYR A 488 -23.95 -8.39 -19.33
CA TYR A 488 -24.96 -7.62 -18.60
C TYR A 488 -25.48 -6.42 -19.40
N GLY A 489 -25.06 -6.26 -20.66
CA GLY A 489 -25.41 -5.12 -21.51
C GLY A 489 -24.76 -3.81 -21.08
N PHE A 490 -23.74 -3.88 -20.22
CA PHE A 490 -22.97 -2.73 -19.79
C PHE A 490 -21.78 -2.49 -20.71
N GLY A 491 -20.96 -3.52 -20.97
CA GLY A 491 -19.69 -3.38 -21.68
C GLY A 491 -18.79 -2.34 -21.00
N ASP A 492 -17.95 -1.71 -21.81
CA ASP A 492 -17.12 -0.54 -21.53
C ASP A 492 -17.93 0.75 -21.32
N SER A 493 -19.15 0.70 -20.78
CA SER A 493 -20.00 1.90 -20.68
C SER A 493 -20.16 2.44 -19.26
N ILE A 494 -19.23 2.23 -18.34
CA ILE A 494 -19.40 2.70 -16.94
C ILE A 494 -18.78 4.08 -16.78
N HIS A 495 -19.60 5.06 -16.36
CA HIS A 495 -19.15 6.43 -16.09
C HIS A 495 -19.32 6.85 -14.63
N SER A 496 -20.15 6.15 -13.85
CA SER A 496 -20.32 6.51 -12.44
C SER A 496 -20.77 5.34 -11.57
N VAL A 497 -20.44 5.43 -10.28
CA VAL A 497 -20.62 4.40 -9.27
C VAL A 497 -21.29 4.99 -8.03
N PHE A 498 -22.17 4.21 -7.41
CA PHE A 498 -22.71 4.51 -6.09
C PHE A 498 -22.68 3.26 -5.21
N ALA A 499 -22.18 3.38 -3.98
CA ALA A 499 -22.25 2.33 -2.98
C ALA A 499 -23.03 2.77 -1.73
N GLY A 500 -23.87 1.89 -1.19
CA GLY A 500 -24.55 2.15 0.06
C GLY A 500 -25.67 1.19 0.44
N MET A 501 -26.30 1.47 1.59
CA MET A 501 -27.46 0.74 2.10
C MET A 501 -28.73 1.16 1.35
N LEU A 502 -29.31 0.25 0.57
CA LEU A 502 -30.65 0.42 -0.01
C LEU A 502 -31.63 -0.47 0.75
N THR A 503 -32.16 0.06 1.86
CA THR A 503 -33.02 -0.71 2.80
C THR A 503 -34.46 -0.90 2.33
N THR A 504 -34.83 -0.44 1.12
CA THR A 504 -36.22 -0.52 0.65
C THR A 504 -36.43 -1.58 -0.44
N PRO A 505 -37.46 -2.45 -0.32
CA PRO A 505 -37.85 -3.39 -1.36
C PRO A 505 -38.20 -2.69 -2.70
N PRO A 506 -38.23 -3.43 -3.82
CA PRO A 506 -38.60 -2.88 -5.13
C PRO A 506 -40.04 -2.35 -5.07
N GLY A 507 -40.22 -1.03 -5.20
CA GLY A 507 -41.53 -0.39 -5.28
C GLY A 507 -41.78 0.77 -4.32
N THR A 508 -40.83 1.15 -3.46
CA THR A 508 -40.96 2.38 -2.64
C THR A 508 -39.61 3.09 -2.53
N LEU A 509 -39.37 4.07 -3.41
CA LEU A 509 -38.22 4.97 -3.31
C LEU A 509 -38.52 6.02 -2.23
N LEU A 510 -37.82 5.95 -1.09
CA LEU A 510 -36.73 6.86 -0.75
C LEU A 510 -36.50 6.89 0.78
N ASN A 511 -35.32 6.45 1.19
CA ASN A 511 -34.60 6.95 2.36
C ASN A 511 -33.11 6.67 2.10
N VAL A 512 -32.51 7.45 1.20
CA VAL A 512 -31.05 7.53 1.11
C VAL A 512 -30.63 8.50 2.20
N TYR A 513 -30.49 7.99 3.43
CA TYR A 513 -30.03 8.76 4.57
C TYR A 513 -28.56 8.43 4.83
N LEU A 514 -27.77 9.51 4.97
CA LEU A 514 -26.45 9.66 5.60
C LEU A 514 -25.18 9.91 4.74
N PRO A 515 -24.88 9.24 3.61
CA PRO A 515 -23.63 9.55 2.90
C PRO A 515 -23.65 10.96 2.29
N ILE A 516 -24.76 11.32 1.64
CA ILE A 516 -24.96 12.61 0.96
C ILE A 516 -24.84 13.79 1.94
N LEU A 517 -25.33 13.65 3.18
CA LEU A 517 -25.31 14.73 4.18
C LEU A 517 -23.91 14.95 4.78
N THR A 518 -23.01 13.98 4.65
CA THR A 518 -21.63 14.06 5.18
C THR A 518 -20.70 14.71 4.15
N GLN A 519 -20.83 14.35 2.87
CA GLN A 519 -20.20 15.09 1.75
C GLN A 519 -20.70 16.56 1.69
N PHE A 520 -22.00 16.81 1.94
CA PHE A 520 -22.57 18.16 1.98
C PHE A 520 -21.99 19.08 3.07
N ARG A 521 -21.42 18.53 4.16
CA ARG A 521 -20.83 19.33 5.24
C ARG A 521 -19.37 19.70 4.95
N ALA A 522 -18.64 18.81 4.29
CA ALA A 522 -17.24 19.02 3.94
C ALA A 522 -17.06 20.16 2.92
N SER A 523 -17.96 20.26 1.94
CA SER A 523 -17.87 21.28 0.88
C SER A 523 -18.27 22.70 1.29
N LEU A 524 -18.88 22.90 2.48
CA LEU A 524 -19.50 24.20 2.83
C LEU A 524 -18.89 24.95 4.02
N ASN A 525 -17.92 24.40 4.75
CA ASN A 525 -17.34 25.03 5.96
C ASN A 525 -18.40 25.59 6.95
N TYR A 526 -19.60 25.00 6.94
CA TYR A 526 -20.80 25.57 7.54
C TYR A 526 -21.03 25.00 8.95
N GLN A 527 -20.97 25.85 9.97
CA GLN A 527 -21.06 25.47 11.40
C GLN A 527 -22.51 25.46 11.96
N GLY A 528 -23.53 25.67 11.12
CA GLY A 528 -24.94 25.71 11.56
C GLY A 528 -25.68 24.37 11.47
N GLN A 529 -26.59 24.08 12.40
CA GLN A 529 -27.52 22.95 12.27
C GLN A 529 -28.56 23.23 11.17
N MET A 530 -28.41 22.61 10.00
CA MET A 530 -29.51 22.50 9.03
C MET A 530 -30.37 21.28 9.35
N GLY A 531 -31.64 21.51 9.68
CA GLY A 531 -32.66 20.47 9.72
C GLY A 531 -33.37 20.40 8.37
N VAL A 532 -32.99 19.46 7.51
CA VAL A 532 -33.73 19.18 6.27
C VAL A 532 -34.71 18.05 6.56
N THR A 533 -36.02 18.33 6.48
CA THR A 533 -37.05 17.29 6.53
C THR A 533 -37.54 17.02 5.12
N LEU A 534 -37.11 15.90 4.54
CA LEU A 534 -37.63 15.44 3.25
C LEU A 534 -38.87 14.57 3.51
N THR A 535 -40.02 14.96 2.95
CA THR A 535 -41.23 14.12 2.92
C THR A 535 -41.13 13.08 1.79
N SER A 536 -42.04 12.10 1.72
CA SER A 536 -41.97 11.06 0.68
C SER A 536 -41.93 11.65 -0.75
N GLY A 537 -40.89 11.32 -1.53
CA GLY A 537 -40.71 11.75 -2.91
C GLY A 537 -39.34 11.37 -3.46
N THR A 538 -39.13 11.47 -4.77
CA THR A 538 -37.80 11.30 -5.40
C THR A 538 -37.07 12.64 -5.36
N TYR A 539 -35.90 12.69 -4.71
CA TYR A 539 -35.05 13.88 -4.70
C TYR A 539 -33.73 13.55 -5.40
N LEU A 540 -33.43 14.29 -6.46
CA LEU A 540 -32.08 14.42 -7.01
C LEU A 540 -31.49 15.67 -6.38
N ILE A 541 -30.33 15.53 -5.73
CA ILE A 541 -29.54 16.68 -5.30
C ILE A 541 -28.46 16.86 -6.36
N LEU A 542 -28.55 17.95 -7.12
CA LEU A 542 -27.57 18.34 -8.13
C LEU A 542 -26.75 19.53 -7.58
N SER A 543 -25.42 19.41 -7.55
CA SER A 543 -24.51 20.54 -7.84
C SER A 543 -24.44 20.65 -9.37
N GLU A 544 -24.25 21.77 -10.05
CA GLU A 544 -23.81 23.13 -9.76
C GLU A 544 -24.47 24.06 -10.81
N LEU A 545 -24.70 25.35 -10.52
CA LEU A 545 -24.93 26.37 -11.54
C LEU A 545 -24.33 27.69 -11.03
N ALA A 546 -23.05 27.91 -11.36
CA ALA A 546 -22.33 29.13 -11.03
C ALA A 546 -23.01 30.34 -11.71
N GLY A 547 -23.57 31.23 -10.90
CA GLY A 547 -24.11 32.53 -11.30
C GLY A 547 -23.45 33.67 -10.53
N PRO A 548 -23.25 34.85 -11.12
CA PRO A 548 -22.36 35.91 -10.60
C PRO A 548 -22.87 36.67 -9.37
N THR A 549 -23.94 36.23 -8.68
CA THR A 549 -24.58 36.99 -7.60
C THR A 549 -24.93 36.19 -6.34
N GLY A 550 -24.23 35.09 -6.07
CA GLY A 550 -24.31 34.36 -4.80
C GLY A 550 -25.01 33.00 -4.90
N ASP A 551 -24.49 32.04 -4.14
CA ASP A 551 -24.86 30.63 -4.19
C ASP A 551 -26.31 30.41 -3.75
N ALA A 552 -27.17 30.07 -4.70
CA ALA A 552 -28.53 29.60 -4.44
C ALA A 552 -28.68 28.19 -5.02
N TRP A 553 -28.84 27.21 -4.13
CA TRP A 553 -29.12 25.83 -4.49
C TRP A 553 -30.59 25.68 -4.91
N VAL A 554 -30.83 25.06 -6.07
CA VAL A 554 -32.19 24.76 -6.55
C VAL A 554 -32.47 23.27 -6.35
N ILE A 555 -33.26 22.93 -5.34
CA ILE A 555 -33.88 21.61 -5.26
C ILE A 555 -34.97 21.57 -6.33
N ARG A 556 -34.80 20.80 -7.41
CA ARG A 556 -35.85 20.57 -8.40
C ARG A 556 -36.66 19.33 -8.02
N PRO A 557 -37.91 19.48 -7.57
CA PRO A 557 -38.78 18.33 -7.42
C PRO A 557 -39.06 17.71 -8.80
N ALA A 558 -39.21 16.39 -8.85
CA ALA A 558 -39.86 15.74 -9.99
C ALA A 558 -41.26 16.36 -10.23
N PRO A 559 -41.82 16.29 -11.44
CA PRO A 559 -43.20 16.73 -11.69
C PRO A 559 -44.15 16.11 -10.65
N ASN A 560 -44.85 16.95 -9.90
CA ASN A 560 -45.76 16.61 -8.78
C ASN A 560 -45.15 16.44 -7.37
N SER A 561 -43.96 16.98 -7.08
CA SER A 561 -43.40 17.01 -5.72
C SER A 561 -43.36 18.43 -5.13
N THR A 562 -43.60 18.55 -3.82
CA THR A 562 -43.45 19.80 -3.04
C THR A 562 -42.23 19.70 -2.12
N VAL A 563 -41.45 20.77 -2.04
CA VAL A 563 -40.31 20.92 -1.12
C VAL A 563 -40.65 22.03 -0.13
N GLU A 564 -40.55 21.74 1.17
CA GLU A 564 -40.71 22.74 2.24
C GLU A 564 -39.35 22.93 2.91
N ILE A 565 -38.71 24.08 2.68
CA ILE A 565 -37.45 24.44 3.34
C ILE A 565 -37.81 25.26 4.57
N THR A 566 -37.57 24.71 5.76
CA THR A 566 -37.75 25.47 7.01
C THR A 566 -36.38 25.89 7.52
N THR A 567 -36.09 27.18 7.51
CA THR A 567 -34.90 27.73 8.16
C THR A 567 -35.22 27.96 9.64
N PHE A 568 -34.37 27.41 10.52
CA PHE A 568 -34.37 27.80 11.93
C PHE A 568 -33.31 28.90 12.13
N PRO A 569 -33.59 29.93 12.95
CA PRO A 569 -32.63 30.99 13.24
C PRO A 569 -31.41 30.49 14.02
#